data_AF-A0A8J5GJC8-F1
#
_entry.id   AF-A0A8J5GJC8-F1
#
_cell.length_a   1.000
_cell.length_b   1.000
_cell.length_c   1.000
_cell.angle_alpha   90.00
_cell.angle_beta   90.00
_cell.angle_gamma   90.00
#
_symmetry.space_group_name_H-M   'P 1'
#
loop_
_entity.id
_entity.type
_entity.pdbx_description
1 polymer ?
#
loop_
_entity_poly.entity_id
_entity_poly.type
_entity_poly.pdbx_seq_one_letter_code
_entity_poly.pdbx_strand_id
1 'polypeptide(L)'
;MAFSCLQWLLLAQALLVVAASSDSCHFPAIFNFGDSNSDTGGLSAAFGAAPPPHGESFFSKPAGRYCDGRLLIDFVASSLGLPFLSAYLNSIGTNFSHGANFATAGSTIRQPYATLTQSGFSPISMDVQTWEFSQFKSRSQALIQQGLFKDQLPKEEYFSQALYTIDIGQNDLTEGYFRNWTTDEVKSAIPDILDKFVLAIQSIYWEGGRYFWIHNTGPFGCLPYVLDRLTLKAPEVDRFGCGAPFNHVAQLFNRKLNQTLSRLRKDL
;
A
#
# COMPACT_ATOMS: atom_id res chain seq x y z
N MET A 1 -20.13 -24.25 -53.69
CA MET A 1 -19.66 -23.43 -52.55
C MET A 1 -20.30 -23.97 -51.29
N ALA A 2 -19.70 -25.02 -50.71
CA ALA A 2 -20.14 -25.62 -49.47
C ALA A 2 -19.21 -25.12 -48.37
N PHE A 3 -19.49 -23.93 -47.85
CA PHE A 3 -18.83 -23.47 -46.62
C PHE A 3 -19.45 -24.24 -45.46
N SER A 4 -18.63 -25.15 -44.94
CA SER A 4 -18.99 -26.27 -44.10
C SER A 4 -19.49 -25.84 -42.72
N CYS A 5 -20.59 -26.45 -42.26
CA CYS A 5 -21.09 -26.39 -40.88
C CYS A 5 -19.97 -26.61 -39.83
N LEU A 6 -18.90 -27.32 -40.22
CA LEU A 6 -17.71 -27.58 -39.43
C LEU A 6 -16.93 -26.31 -39.05
N GLN A 7 -16.91 -25.27 -39.89
CA GLN A 7 -16.22 -24.00 -39.58
C GLN A 7 -16.96 -23.19 -38.50
N TRP A 8 -18.29 -23.24 -38.49
CA TRP A 8 -19.11 -22.59 -37.45
C TRP A 8 -19.03 -23.34 -36.11
N LEU A 9 -18.95 -24.68 -36.14
CA LEU A 9 -18.70 -25.51 -34.95
C LEU A 9 -17.31 -25.24 -34.33
N LEU A 10 -16.28 -25.09 -35.15
CA LEU A 10 -14.92 -24.77 -34.67
C LEU A 10 -14.82 -23.34 -34.10
N LEU A 11 -15.53 -22.37 -34.68
CA LEU A 11 -15.62 -21.01 -34.13
C LEU A 11 -16.41 -20.97 -32.81
N ALA A 12 -17.50 -21.74 -32.69
CA ALA A 12 -18.26 -21.86 -31.45
C ALA A 12 -17.47 -22.56 -30.33
N GLN A 13 -16.69 -23.59 -30.67
CA GLN A 13 -15.77 -24.22 -29.72
C GLN A 13 -14.63 -23.29 -29.31
N ALA A 14 -14.05 -22.52 -30.25
CA ALA A 14 -13.03 -21.53 -29.92
C ALA A 14 -13.56 -20.42 -28.99
N LEU A 15 -14.80 -19.96 -29.19
CA LEU A 15 -15.45 -19.00 -28.28
C LEU A 15 -15.73 -19.58 -26.89
N LEU A 16 -16.03 -20.88 -26.79
CA LEU A 16 -16.21 -21.57 -25.50
C LEU A 16 -14.88 -21.80 -24.76
N VAL A 17 -13.76 -22.03 -25.47
CA VAL A 17 -12.44 -22.15 -24.85
C VAL A 17 -11.90 -20.81 -24.36
N VAL A 18 -12.18 -19.70 -25.07
CA VAL A 18 -11.80 -18.34 -24.61
C VAL A 18 -12.59 -17.92 -23.37
N ALA A 19 -13.82 -18.43 -23.18
CA ALA A 19 -14.61 -18.22 -21.97
C ALA A 19 -14.18 -19.09 -20.77
N ALA A 20 -13.36 -20.13 -20.99
CA ALA A 20 -12.99 -21.13 -19.98
C ALA A 20 -11.56 -20.95 -19.42
N SER A 21 -10.93 -19.79 -19.62
CA SER A 21 -9.57 -19.50 -19.15
C SER A 21 -9.43 -18.11 -18.52
N SER A 22 -10.42 -17.69 -17.73
CA SER A 22 -10.11 -16.82 -16.60
C SER A 22 -10.35 -17.63 -15.34
N ASP A 23 -9.33 -18.32 -14.84
CA ASP A 23 -9.31 -18.59 -13.40
C ASP A 23 -9.46 -17.21 -12.76
N SER A 24 -10.64 -16.93 -12.21
CA SER A 24 -10.92 -15.66 -11.54
C SER A 24 -9.85 -15.51 -10.48
N CYS A 25 -9.06 -14.44 -10.55
CA CYS A 25 -8.06 -14.15 -9.55
C CYS A 25 -8.79 -13.95 -8.21
N HIS A 26 -8.83 -14.99 -7.40
CA HIS A 26 -9.61 -15.05 -6.18
C HIS A 26 -8.67 -14.93 -4.99
N PHE A 27 -8.77 -13.81 -4.29
CA PHE A 27 -8.04 -13.55 -3.06
C PHE A 27 -9.01 -13.62 -1.88
N PRO A 28 -8.80 -14.52 -0.89
CA PRO A 28 -9.68 -14.61 0.27
C PRO A 28 -9.42 -13.51 1.32
N ALA A 29 -8.30 -12.79 1.19
CA ALA A 29 -7.89 -11.75 2.11
C ALA A 29 -6.98 -10.72 1.44
N ILE A 30 -6.92 -9.53 2.02
CA ILE A 30 -5.93 -8.50 1.68
C ILE A 30 -5.13 -8.13 2.93
N PHE A 31 -3.81 -8.16 2.83
CA PHE A 31 -2.92 -7.60 3.84
C PHE A 31 -2.27 -6.34 3.28
N ASN A 32 -2.64 -5.18 3.80
CA ASN A 32 -2.20 -3.88 3.29
C ASN A 32 -1.08 -3.29 4.15
N PHE A 33 -0.05 -2.76 3.51
CA PHE A 33 1.05 -2.01 4.10
C PHE A 33 1.15 -0.67 3.37
N GLY A 34 1.59 0.38 4.05
CA GLY A 34 1.71 1.66 3.36
C GLY A 34 1.69 2.89 4.23
N ASP A 35 1.36 3.99 3.58
CA ASP A 35 1.22 5.31 4.18
C ASP A 35 -0.24 5.82 4.18
N SER A 36 -0.40 7.14 4.22
CA SER A 36 -1.70 7.84 4.25
C SER A 36 -2.61 7.50 3.07
N ASN A 37 -2.08 7.07 1.93
CA ASN A 37 -2.88 6.72 0.75
C ASN A 37 -3.74 5.46 0.98
N SER A 38 -3.36 4.63 1.95
CA SER A 38 -4.07 3.40 2.28
C SER A 38 -4.37 3.23 3.78
N ASP A 39 -4.01 4.19 4.64
CA ASP A 39 -4.29 4.16 6.08
C ASP A 39 -5.80 4.23 6.40
N THR A 40 -6.35 3.13 6.93
CA THR A 40 -7.77 3.01 7.31
C THR A 40 -8.08 3.38 8.76
N GLY A 41 -7.10 3.88 9.52
CA GLY A 41 -7.25 4.26 10.94
C GLY A 41 -6.02 4.01 11.82
N GLY A 42 -4.92 3.49 11.29
CA GLY A 42 -3.70 3.16 12.02
C GLY A 42 -3.10 4.36 12.74
N LEU A 43 -2.86 5.48 12.04
CA LEU A 43 -2.35 6.68 12.71
C LEU A 43 -3.38 7.22 13.72
N SER A 44 -4.66 7.16 13.38
CA SER A 44 -5.74 7.66 14.25
C SER A 44 -5.85 6.90 15.56
N ALA A 45 -5.66 5.58 15.53
CA ALA A 45 -5.68 4.72 16.71
C ALA A 45 -4.49 4.98 17.64
N ALA A 46 -3.31 5.30 17.09
CA ALA A 46 -2.09 5.51 17.87
C ALA A 46 -1.92 6.96 18.36
N PHE A 47 -2.28 7.96 17.55
CA PHE A 47 -1.91 9.36 17.78
C PHE A 47 -3.09 10.35 17.80
N GLY A 48 -4.32 9.84 17.71
CA GLY A 48 -5.53 10.64 17.79
C GLY A 48 -6.22 10.81 16.43
N ALA A 49 -7.54 11.02 16.48
CA ALA A 49 -8.39 10.96 15.30
C ALA A 49 -8.03 12.01 14.23
N ALA A 50 -8.03 11.58 12.97
CA ALA A 50 -8.05 12.48 11.82
C ALA A 50 -9.29 13.41 11.91
N PRO A 51 -9.12 14.73 12.02
CA PRO A 51 -10.23 15.67 12.23
C PRO A 51 -11.10 15.85 10.97
N PRO A 52 -12.27 16.50 11.05
CA PRO A 52 -13.00 16.94 9.85
C PRO A 52 -12.10 17.75 8.90
N PRO A 53 -12.24 17.62 7.56
CA PRO A 53 -13.36 16.99 6.83
C PRO A 53 -13.15 15.50 6.50
N HIS A 54 -12.20 14.84 7.16
CA HIS A 54 -11.87 13.45 6.86
C HIS A 54 -13.08 12.52 7.10
N GLY A 55 -13.53 11.79 6.06
CA GLY A 55 -14.67 10.88 6.09
C GLY A 55 -16.06 11.49 5.85
N GLU A 56 -16.19 12.81 5.63
CA GLU A 56 -17.49 13.46 5.40
C GLU A 56 -18.26 12.94 4.17
N SER A 57 -17.61 12.68 3.04
CA SER A 57 -18.28 12.35 1.77
C SER A 57 -18.82 10.92 1.69
N PHE A 58 -18.30 9.99 2.48
CA PHE A 58 -18.73 8.58 2.48
C PHE A 58 -19.19 8.07 3.85
N PHE A 59 -18.44 8.38 4.91
CA PHE A 59 -18.73 7.90 6.26
C PHE A 59 -19.59 8.87 7.07
N SER A 60 -19.81 10.09 6.56
CA SER A 60 -20.57 11.18 7.20
C SER A 60 -20.00 11.64 8.55
N LYS A 61 -18.76 11.25 8.87
CA LYS A 61 -18.02 11.63 10.09
C LYS A 61 -16.53 11.28 9.95
N PRO A 62 -15.65 11.85 10.79
CA PRO A 62 -14.29 11.35 11.02
C PRO A 62 -14.21 9.82 11.09
N ALA A 63 -13.56 9.24 10.08
CA ALA A 63 -13.37 7.79 9.92
C ALA A 63 -11.93 7.34 10.18
N GLY A 64 -11.07 8.25 10.65
CA GLY A 64 -9.67 7.98 10.96
C GLY A 64 -8.72 7.91 9.75
N ARG A 65 -9.18 8.36 8.58
CA ARG A 65 -8.49 8.27 7.28
C ARG A 65 -8.12 9.66 6.81
N TYR A 66 -6.97 9.87 6.19
CA TYR A 66 -6.61 11.19 5.61
C TYR A 66 -7.24 11.39 4.21
N CYS A 67 -8.55 11.14 4.13
CA CYS A 67 -9.39 11.27 2.95
C CYS A 67 -10.79 11.70 3.40
N ASP A 68 -11.51 12.47 2.58
CA ASP A 68 -12.90 12.84 2.83
C ASP A 68 -13.86 11.64 2.70
N GLY A 69 -13.42 10.51 2.15
CA GLY A 69 -14.24 9.32 2.01
C GLY A 69 -13.43 8.04 1.91
N ARG A 70 -13.71 7.25 0.86
CA ARG A 70 -13.06 5.96 0.60
C ARG A 70 -11.65 6.13 0.06
N LEU A 71 -10.77 5.22 0.44
CA LEU A 71 -9.40 5.10 -0.06
C LEU A 71 -9.37 4.12 -1.23
N LEU A 72 -8.29 4.15 -2.02
CA LEU A 72 -8.08 3.22 -3.13
C LEU A 72 -8.24 1.75 -2.70
N ILE A 73 -7.74 1.41 -1.51
CA ILE A 73 -7.82 0.06 -0.95
C ILE A 73 -9.27 -0.41 -0.71
N ASP A 74 -10.22 0.48 -0.45
CA ASP A 74 -11.64 0.10 -0.31
C ASP A 74 -12.24 -0.32 -1.66
N PHE A 75 -11.83 0.35 -2.74
CA PHE A 75 -12.26 0.00 -4.09
C PHE A 75 -11.65 -1.33 -4.53
N VAL A 76 -10.37 -1.58 -4.19
CA VAL A 76 -9.71 -2.88 -4.41
C VAL A 76 -10.47 -3.98 -3.67
N ALA A 77 -10.72 -3.82 -2.37
CA ALA A 77 -11.48 -4.79 -1.58
C ALA A 77 -12.88 -5.05 -2.17
N SER A 78 -13.61 -3.98 -2.52
CA SER A 78 -14.94 -4.10 -3.14
C SER A 78 -14.89 -4.88 -4.46
N SER A 79 -13.87 -4.65 -5.28
CA SER A 79 -13.72 -5.34 -6.58
C SER A 79 -13.43 -6.85 -6.43
N LEU A 80 -12.85 -7.25 -5.30
CA LEU A 80 -12.58 -8.64 -4.94
C LEU A 80 -13.73 -9.29 -4.13
N GLY A 81 -14.81 -8.55 -3.87
CA GLY A 81 -15.93 -9.02 -3.05
C GLY A 81 -15.60 -9.13 -1.56
N LEU A 82 -14.57 -8.41 -1.08
CA LEU A 82 -14.11 -8.40 0.31
C LEU A 82 -14.64 -7.17 1.07
N PRO A 83 -14.81 -7.27 2.40
CA PRO A 83 -15.15 -6.12 3.23
C PRO A 83 -13.98 -5.11 3.30
N PHE A 84 -14.28 -3.89 3.75
CA PHE A 84 -13.22 -2.91 4.00
C PHE A 84 -12.29 -3.38 5.11
N LEU A 85 -11.00 -3.17 4.92
CA LEU A 85 -9.99 -3.63 5.86
C LEU A 85 -10.08 -2.83 7.16
N SER A 86 -9.96 -3.53 8.28
CA SER A 86 -9.74 -2.92 9.59
C SER A 86 -8.27 -2.57 9.76
N ALA A 87 -7.97 -1.39 10.33
CA ALA A 87 -6.62 -1.07 10.76
C ALA A 87 -6.18 -2.00 11.90
N TYR A 88 -4.95 -2.52 11.83
CA TYR A 88 -4.38 -3.43 12.84
C TYR A 88 -4.42 -2.83 14.25
N LEU A 89 -4.21 -1.53 14.37
CA LEU A 89 -4.15 -0.82 15.65
C LEU A 89 -5.52 -0.46 16.25
N ASN A 90 -6.63 -0.68 15.53
CA ASN A 90 -7.95 -0.43 16.07
C ASN A 90 -8.31 -1.47 17.15
N SER A 91 -8.81 -1.00 18.30
CA SER A 91 -9.12 -1.85 19.45
C SER A 91 -10.55 -2.41 19.47
N ILE A 92 -11.52 -1.71 18.89
CA ILE A 92 -12.95 -2.04 18.98
C ILE A 92 -13.57 -2.14 17.59
N GLY A 93 -14.44 -3.14 17.40
CA GLY A 93 -15.24 -3.29 16.18
C GLY A 93 -14.46 -3.79 14.96
N THR A 94 -13.26 -4.32 15.17
CA THR A 94 -12.42 -4.85 14.10
C THR A 94 -12.88 -6.24 13.67
N ASN A 95 -12.75 -6.50 12.38
CA ASN A 95 -12.88 -7.83 11.82
C ASN A 95 -11.70 -8.05 10.86
N PHE A 96 -10.88 -9.06 11.17
CA PHE A 96 -9.69 -9.40 10.41
C PHE A 96 -9.83 -10.73 9.65
N SER A 97 -11.05 -11.28 9.56
CA SER A 97 -11.31 -12.57 8.89
C SER A 97 -10.82 -12.58 7.43
N HIS A 98 -10.78 -11.42 6.78
CA HIS A 98 -10.35 -11.24 5.39
C HIS A 98 -9.14 -10.31 5.28
N GLY A 99 -8.30 -10.31 6.32
CA GLY A 99 -7.04 -9.59 6.35
C GLY A 99 -7.09 -8.29 7.18
N ALA A 100 -5.97 -7.58 7.19
CA ALA A 100 -5.72 -6.44 8.06
C ALA A 100 -4.93 -5.36 7.33
N ASN A 101 -5.05 -4.13 7.81
CA ASN A 101 -4.32 -2.99 7.27
C ASN A 101 -3.32 -2.46 8.29
N PHE A 102 -2.04 -2.52 7.95
CA PHE A 102 -0.90 -2.07 8.74
C PHE A 102 -0.40 -0.68 8.32
N ALA A 103 -0.98 -0.08 7.28
CA ALA A 103 -0.58 1.24 6.81
C ALA A 103 -0.87 2.33 7.86
N THR A 104 0.02 3.33 7.95
CA THR A 104 -0.17 4.48 8.83
C THR A 104 0.20 5.77 8.12
N ALA A 105 -0.60 6.82 8.30
CA ALA A 105 -0.37 8.09 7.64
C ALA A 105 1.00 8.70 7.99
N GLY A 106 1.74 9.14 6.98
CA GLY A 106 3.10 9.65 7.15
C GLY A 106 4.18 8.57 7.34
N SER A 107 3.87 7.29 7.16
CA SER A 107 4.88 6.21 7.19
C SER A 107 5.91 6.34 6.07
N THR A 108 7.14 6.05 6.44
CA THR A 108 8.32 5.92 5.56
C THR A 108 8.76 4.46 5.47
N ILE A 109 9.48 4.12 4.41
CA ILE A 109 10.13 2.81 4.29
C ILE A 109 11.23 2.69 5.35
N ARG A 110 12.05 3.73 5.49
CA ARG A 110 13.08 3.80 6.54
C ARG A 110 12.47 4.26 7.86
N GLN A 111 13.10 3.91 8.96
CA GLN A 111 12.74 4.50 10.25
C GLN A 111 12.99 6.02 10.22
N PRO A 112 12.02 6.84 10.67
CA PRO A 112 12.20 8.29 10.72
C PRO A 112 13.24 8.66 11.76
N TYR A 113 13.94 9.77 11.54
CA TYR A 113 15.04 10.22 12.41
C TYR A 113 14.58 10.97 13.66
N ALA A 114 13.30 11.33 13.72
CA ALA A 114 12.71 12.12 14.80
C ALA A 114 11.29 11.67 15.09
N THR A 115 10.73 12.14 16.20
CA THR A 115 9.37 11.81 16.62
C THR A 115 8.32 12.44 15.70
N LEU A 116 7.09 11.90 15.71
CA LEU A 116 5.96 12.44 14.95
C LEU A 116 5.74 13.94 15.20
N THR A 117 5.90 14.41 16.44
CA THR A 117 5.72 15.82 16.79
C THR A 117 6.84 16.73 16.29
N GLN A 118 8.03 16.17 16.01
CA GLN A 118 9.19 16.92 15.52
C GLN A 118 9.25 16.97 14.00
N SER A 119 8.96 15.84 13.32
CA SER A 119 9.12 15.73 11.86
C SER A 119 7.81 15.63 11.08
N GLY A 120 6.71 15.26 11.74
CA GLY A 120 5.44 14.95 11.09
C GLY A 120 5.38 13.58 10.42
N PHE A 121 6.44 12.77 10.48
CA PHE A 121 6.47 11.41 9.93
C PHE A 121 6.13 10.37 11.00
N SER A 122 5.39 9.33 10.61
CA SER A 122 4.94 8.28 11.54
C SER A 122 6.11 7.43 12.01
N PRO A 123 6.22 7.12 13.32
CA PRO A 123 7.22 6.17 13.82
C PRO A 123 6.91 4.72 13.42
N ILE A 124 5.76 4.46 12.81
CA ILE A 124 5.36 3.15 12.31
C ILE A 124 5.85 3.05 10.86
N SER A 125 7.16 2.92 10.69
CA SER A 125 7.81 2.69 9.39
C SER A 125 7.52 1.30 8.84
N MET A 126 7.87 1.05 7.58
CA MET A 126 7.54 -0.22 6.90
C MET A 126 8.04 -1.47 7.65
N ASP A 127 9.21 -1.41 8.28
CA ASP A 127 9.71 -2.49 9.12
C ASP A 127 8.81 -2.74 10.35
N VAL A 128 8.36 -1.69 11.02
CA VAL A 128 7.38 -1.80 12.12
C VAL A 128 6.09 -2.44 11.63
N GLN A 129 5.58 -2.04 10.46
CA GLN A 129 4.38 -2.66 9.86
C GLN A 129 4.61 -4.16 9.58
N THR A 130 5.81 -4.57 9.17
CA THR A 130 6.13 -6.01 9.02
C THR A 130 6.19 -6.74 10.35
N TRP A 131 6.65 -6.09 11.44
CA TRP A 131 6.61 -6.68 12.78
C TRP A 131 5.18 -6.83 13.30
N GLU A 132 4.33 -5.84 13.02
CA GLU A 132 2.90 -5.91 13.32
C GLU A 132 2.24 -7.07 12.58
N PHE A 133 2.54 -7.25 11.30
CA PHE A 133 2.06 -8.40 10.52
C PHE A 133 2.53 -9.74 11.10
N SER A 134 3.81 -9.85 11.47
CA SER A 134 4.38 -11.05 12.09
C SER A 134 3.68 -11.41 13.40
N GLN A 135 3.51 -10.41 14.27
CA GLN A 135 2.77 -10.54 15.53
C GLN A 135 1.32 -10.94 15.27
N PHE A 136 0.65 -10.28 14.32
CA PHE A 136 -0.73 -10.55 13.95
C PHE A 136 -0.92 -11.98 13.46
N LYS A 137 -0.06 -12.46 12.55
CA LYS A 137 -0.10 -13.82 12.05
C LYS A 137 0.09 -14.82 13.18
N SER A 138 1.15 -14.69 13.96
CA SER A 138 1.45 -15.61 15.08
C SER A 138 0.31 -15.68 16.09
N ARG A 139 -0.20 -14.52 16.54
CA ARG A 139 -1.26 -14.44 17.54
C ARG A 139 -2.61 -14.91 17.01
N SER A 140 -2.95 -14.58 15.77
CA SER A 140 -4.22 -15.03 15.17
C SER A 140 -4.31 -16.55 15.15
N GLN A 141 -3.24 -17.23 14.73
CA GLN A 141 -3.23 -18.70 14.68
C GLN A 141 -3.25 -19.33 16.08
N ALA A 142 -2.53 -18.77 17.04
CA ALA A 142 -2.57 -19.24 18.43
C ALA A 142 -3.98 -19.15 19.04
N LEU A 143 -4.71 -18.07 18.79
CA LEU A 143 -6.09 -17.89 19.28
C LEU A 143 -7.07 -18.85 18.60
N ILE A 144 -6.94 -19.04 17.28
CA ILE A 144 -7.77 -20.01 16.53
C ILE A 144 -7.57 -21.44 17.07
N GLN A 145 -6.32 -21.83 17.36
CA GLN A 145 -5.99 -23.13 17.96
C GLN A 145 -6.63 -23.32 19.34
N GLN A 146 -6.79 -22.25 20.11
CA GLN A 146 -7.49 -22.26 21.40
C GLN A 146 -9.03 -22.24 21.27
N GLY A 147 -9.56 -22.20 20.05
CA GLY A 147 -11.00 -22.13 19.83
C GLY A 147 -11.59 -20.72 19.88
N LEU A 148 -10.75 -19.68 19.93
CA LEU A 148 -11.17 -18.29 20.12
C LEU A 148 -11.20 -17.52 18.79
N PHE A 149 -12.17 -16.60 18.65
CA PHE A 149 -12.25 -15.61 17.57
C PHE A 149 -12.16 -16.16 16.13
N LYS A 150 -12.54 -17.43 15.91
CA LYS A 150 -12.42 -18.11 14.60
C LYS A 150 -13.07 -17.35 13.44
N ASP A 151 -14.20 -16.68 13.69
CA ASP A 151 -14.94 -15.95 12.67
C ASP A 151 -14.44 -14.50 12.46
N GLN A 152 -13.51 -14.03 13.28
CA GLN A 152 -12.95 -12.67 13.23
C GLN A 152 -11.47 -12.64 12.83
N LEU A 153 -10.82 -13.81 12.72
CA LEU A 153 -9.41 -13.96 12.43
C LEU A 153 -9.21 -14.72 11.10
N PRO A 154 -8.12 -14.46 10.37
CA PRO A 154 -7.87 -15.11 9.10
C PRO A 154 -7.46 -16.57 9.29
N LYS A 155 -7.93 -17.42 8.39
CA LYS A 155 -7.49 -18.82 8.32
C LYS A 155 -6.02 -18.91 7.93
N GLU A 156 -5.34 -19.98 8.34
CA GLU A 156 -3.90 -20.16 8.09
C GLU A 156 -3.57 -20.13 6.59
N GLU A 157 -4.41 -20.76 5.77
CA GLU A 157 -4.23 -20.81 4.32
C GLU A 157 -4.43 -19.44 3.64
N TYR A 158 -5.09 -18.47 4.28
CA TYR A 158 -5.28 -17.15 3.69
C TYR A 158 -3.96 -16.39 3.57
N PHE A 159 -2.98 -16.63 4.44
CA PHE A 159 -1.67 -15.95 4.34
C PHE A 159 -0.91 -16.31 3.04
N SER A 160 -1.05 -17.53 2.52
CA SER A 160 -0.40 -17.90 1.25
C SER A 160 -1.23 -17.55 0.01
N GLN A 161 -2.51 -17.27 0.20
CA GLN A 161 -3.47 -16.98 -0.87
C GLN A 161 -3.85 -15.50 -0.97
N ALA A 162 -3.48 -14.66 0.00
CA ALA A 162 -3.88 -13.26 0.07
C ALA A 162 -3.17 -12.38 -0.96
N LEU A 163 -3.81 -11.24 -1.26
CA LEU A 163 -3.19 -10.11 -1.96
C LEU A 163 -2.49 -9.21 -0.94
N TYR A 164 -1.21 -8.92 -1.18
CA TYR A 164 -0.39 -8.02 -0.38
C TYR A 164 -0.25 -6.70 -1.11
N THR A 165 -0.94 -5.66 -0.64
CA THR A 165 -0.92 -4.32 -1.26
C THR A 165 0.05 -3.41 -0.51
N ILE A 166 0.85 -2.64 -1.26
CA ILE A 166 1.91 -1.80 -0.70
C ILE A 166 1.94 -0.45 -1.42
N ASP A 167 1.62 0.63 -0.71
CA ASP A 167 1.74 2.02 -1.19
C ASP A 167 2.55 2.86 -0.19
N ILE A 168 3.85 3.03 -0.48
CA ILE A 168 4.81 3.67 0.41
C ILE A 168 6.04 4.18 -0.36
N GLY A 169 6.80 5.07 0.27
CA GLY A 169 8.10 5.56 -0.22
C GLY A 169 8.09 7.02 -0.66
N GLN A 170 6.91 7.60 -0.89
CA GLN A 170 6.78 9.04 -1.14
C GLN A 170 7.34 9.83 0.05
N ASN A 171 6.94 9.45 1.26
CA ASN A 171 7.32 10.15 2.48
C ASN A 171 8.83 10.17 2.69
N ASP A 172 9.57 9.12 2.32
CA ASP A 172 11.04 9.08 2.41
C ASP A 172 11.69 10.17 1.55
N LEU A 173 11.12 10.45 0.38
CA LEU A 173 11.61 11.49 -0.53
C LEU A 173 11.34 12.88 0.03
N THR A 174 10.12 13.12 0.55
CA THR A 174 9.76 14.41 1.15
C THR A 174 10.44 14.66 2.49
N GLU A 175 10.68 13.63 3.29
CA GLU A 175 11.45 13.76 4.54
C GLU A 175 12.86 14.31 4.25
N GLY A 176 13.52 13.80 3.20
CA GLY A 176 14.81 14.33 2.77
C GLY A 176 14.75 15.84 2.51
N TYR A 177 13.76 16.31 1.76
CA TYR A 177 13.59 17.74 1.50
C TYR A 177 13.24 18.56 2.75
N PHE A 178 12.40 18.05 3.64
CA PHE A 178 12.08 18.72 4.92
C PHE A 178 13.29 18.80 5.87
N ARG A 179 14.32 17.98 5.63
CA ARG A 179 15.62 18.05 6.29
C ARG A 179 16.62 18.97 5.57
N ASN A 180 16.15 19.77 4.61
CA ASN A 180 16.96 20.66 3.77
C ASN A 180 18.01 19.93 2.93
N TRP A 181 17.76 18.66 2.58
CA TRP A 181 18.61 17.98 1.61
C TRP A 181 18.45 18.60 0.23
N THR A 182 19.55 18.68 -0.49
CA THR A 182 19.55 18.96 -1.92
C THR A 182 18.85 17.83 -2.68
N THR A 183 18.37 18.14 -3.88
CA THR A 183 17.76 17.14 -4.76
C THR A 183 18.69 15.96 -5.03
N ASP A 184 20.00 16.18 -5.13
CA ASP A 184 20.95 15.10 -5.39
C ASP A 184 21.20 14.22 -4.16
N GLU A 185 21.18 14.80 -2.95
CA GLU A 185 21.19 14.03 -1.70
C GLU A 185 19.94 13.14 -1.59
N VAL A 186 18.75 13.66 -1.89
CA VAL A 186 17.51 12.85 -1.90
C VAL A 186 17.62 11.70 -2.92
N LYS A 187 18.11 11.96 -4.14
CA LYS A 187 18.35 10.90 -5.14
C LYS A 187 19.36 9.87 -4.65
N SER A 188 20.39 10.29 -3.94
CA SER A 188 21.46 9.41 -3.44
C SER A 188 20.98 8.46 -2.35
N ALA A 189 19.90 8.81 -1.64
CA ALA A 189 19.28 7.95 -0.62
C ALA A 189 18.37 6.85 -1.20
N ILE A 190 17.92 6.96 -2.45
CA ILE A 190 16.99 5.98 -3.06
C ILE A 190 17.49 4.53 -2.98
N PRO A 191 18.77 4.20 -3.25
CA PRO A 191 19.27 2.84 -3.09
C PRO A 191 19.04 2.28 -1.68
N ASP A 192 19.41 3.02 -0.64
CA ASP A 192 19.21 2.61 0.77
C ASP A 192 17.72 2.43 1.10
N ILE A 193 16.86 3.34 0.65
CA ILE A 193 15.40 3.22 0.79
C ILE A 193 14.91 1.89 0.17
N LEU A 194 15.36 1.58 -1.06
CA LEU A 194 14.94 0.37 -1.76
C LEU A 194 15.55 -0.91 -1.15
N ASP A 195 16.74 -0.85 -0.57
CA ASP A 195 17.32 -1.98 0.16
C ASP A 195 16.46 -2.33 1.38
N LYS A 196 15.99 -1.32 2.14
CA LYS A 196 15.03 -1.52 3.24
C LYS A 196 13.68 -2.04 2.75
N PHE A 197 13.19 -1.52 1.62
CA PHE A 197 11.97 -2.02 1.00
C PHE A 197 12.08 -3.51 0.67
N VAL A 198 13.20 -3.94 0.07
CA VAL A 198 13.45 -5.37 -0.26
C VAL A 198 13.42 -6.23 0.99
N LEU A 199 14.06 -5.81 2.08
CA LEU A 199 14.03 -6.55 3.35
C LEU A 199 12.60 -6.74 3.88
N ALA A 200 11.76 -5.72 3.78
CA ALA A 200 10.36 -5.80 4.18
C ALA A 200 9.57 -6.78 3.30
N ILE A 201 9.74 -6.74 1.97
CA ILE A 201 9.11 -7.71 1.05
C ILE A 201 9.56 -9.14 1.36
N GLN A 202 10.86 -9.33 1.58
CA GLN A 202 11.40 -10.64 1.95
C GLN A 202 10.80 -11.14 3.26
N SER A 203 10.67 -10.29 4.28
CA SER A 203 10.02 -10.63 5.54
C SER A 203 8.60 -11.15 5.32
N ILE A 204 7.79 -10.43 4.53
CA ILE A 204 6.41 -10.83 4.20
C ILE A 204 6.40 -12.14 3.41
N TYR A 205 7.32 -12.31 2.45
CA TYR A 205 7.43 -13.52 1.64
C TYR A 205 7.78 -14.75 2.49
N TRP A 206 8.74 -14.64 3.41
CA TRP A 206 9.12 -15.74 4.31
C TRP A 206 8.00 -16.11 5.29
N GLU A 207 7.10 -15.17 5.56
CA GLU A 207 5.87 -15.40 6.30
C GLU A 207 4.69 -15.87 5.44
N GLY A 208 4.94 -16.29 4.20
CA GLY A 208 3.96 -16.95 3.35
C GLY A 208 3.33 -16.06 2.29
N GLY A 209 3.62 -14.75 2.26
CA GLY A 209 3.07 -13.87 1.22
C GLY A 209 3.56 -14.24 -0.18
N ARG A 210 2.64 -14.27 -1.16
CA ARG A 210 2.95 -14.71 -2.53
C ARG A 210 2.54 -13.73 -3.62
N TYR A 211 1.43 -13.02 -3.43
CA TYR A 211 0.87 -12.13 -4.45
C TYR A 211 1.01 -10.68 -4.01
N PHE A 212 1.92 -9.95 -4.64
CA PHE A 212 2.25 -8.57 -4.26
C PHE A 212 1.75 -7.57 -5.31
N TRP A 213 0.96 -6.60 -4.86
CA TRP A 213 0.62 -5.40 -5.61
C TRP A 213 1.37 -4.23 -4.99
N ILE A 214 2.34 -3.69 -5.74
CA ILE A 214 3.22 -2.63 -5.26
C ILE A 214 2.96 -1.38 -6.10
N HIS A 215 2.61 -0.28 -5.42
CA HIS A 215 2.37 1.01 -6.04
C HIS A 215 3.66 1.77 -6.32
N ASN A 216 3.66 2.52 -7.41
CA ASN A 216 4.62 3.58 -7.65
C ASN A 216 4.26 4.81 -6.81
N THR A 217 5.23 5.69 -6.57
CA THR A 217 4.93 7.02 -6.02
C THR A 217 4.37 7.95 -7.11
N GLY A 218 3.36 8.74 -6.74
CA GLY A 218 2.80 9.77 -7.60
C GLY A 218 3.72 10.99 -7.78
N PRO A 219 3.30 11.98 -8.59
CA PRO A 219 4.05 13.23 -8.79
C PRO A 219 3.93 14.12 -7.54
N PHE A 220 4.72 13.83 -6.49
CA PHE A 220 4.60 14.54 -5.22
C PHE A 220 4.97 16.03 -5.30
N GLY A 221 5.69 16.45 -6.35
CA GLY A 221 5.93 17.86 -6.65
C GLY A 221 4.67 18.65 -7.03
N CYS A 222 3.53 17.97 -7.24
CA CYS A 222 2.23 18.60 -7.45
C CYS A 222 1.37 18.68 -6.18
N LEU A 223 1.84 18.13 -5.05
CA LEU A 223 1.04 18.11 -3.83
C LEU A 223 1.03 19.50 -3.18
N PRO A 224 -0.15 20.01 -2.76
CA PRO A 224 -0.25 21.34 -2.16
C PRO A 224 0.72 21.55 -0.98
N TYR A 225 0.85 20.56 -0.08
CA TYR A 225 1.75 20.70 1.07
C TYR A 225 3.23 20.75 0.68
N VAL A 226 3.62 20.15 -0.45
CA VAL A 226 4.99 20.19 -0.97
C VAL A 226 5.27 21.56 -1.55
N LEU A 227 4.33 22.09 -2.35
CA LEU A 227 4.43 23.41 -2.95
C LEU A 227 4.37 24.56 -1.93
N ASP A 228 3.63 24.37 -0.83
CA ASP A 228 3.52 25.33 0.26
C ASP A 228 4.79 25.37 1.13
N ARG A 229 5.36 24.20 1.46
CA ARG A 229 6.45 24.08 2.43
C ARG A 229 7.85 24.11 1.83
N LEU A 230 8.00 23.74 0.56
CA LEU A 230 9.30 23.75 -0.11
C LEU A 230 9.43 24.95 -1.03
N THR A 231 10.56 25.64 -0.93
CA THR A 231 10.86 26.77 -1.80
C THR A 231 11.24 26.29 -3.20
N LEU A 232 10.58 26.81 -4.22
CA LEU A 232 10.89 26.59 -5.63
C LEU A 232 11.25 27.92 -6.29
N LYS A 233 12.28 27.92 -7.15
CA LYS A 233 12.57 29.04 -8.05
C LYS A 233 11.58 29.00 -9.22
N ALA A 234 11.27 30.15 -9.79
CA ALA A 234 10.35 30.24 -10.94
C ALA A 234 10.67 29.26 -12.10
N PRO A 235 11.95 29.02 -12.48
CA PRO A 235 12.28 28.04 -13.53
C PRO A 235 12.10 26.56 -13.12
N GLU A 236 11.92 26.27 -11.84
CA GLU A 236 11.73 24.91 -11.31
C GLU A 236 10.24 24.51 -11.27
N VAL A 237 9.34 25.46 -11.51
CA VAL A 237 7.90 25.23 -11.64
C VAL A 237 7.59 24.90 -13.09
N ASP A 238 6.99 23.75 -13.36
CA ASP A 238 6.60 23.35 -14.70
C ASP A 238 5.32 24.07 -15.17
N ARG A 239 4.92 23.82 -16.43
CA ARG A 239 3.72 24.41 -17.03
C ARG A 239 2.40 24.06 -16.33
N PHE A 240 2.39 23.08 -15.43
CA PHE A 240 1.24 22.64 -14.65
C PHE A 240 1.24 23.20 -13.23
N GLY A 241 2.24 24.01 -12.87
CA GLY A 241 2.38 24.56 -11.52
C GLY A 241 3.06 23.60 -10.53
N CYS A 242 3.65 22.49 -10.99
CA CYS A 242 4.31 21.53 -10.12
C CYS A 242 5.82 21.78 -10.03
N GLY A 243 6.42 21.40 -8.91
CA GLY A 243 7.87 21.38 -8.74
C GLY A 243 8.53 20.28 -9.58
N ALA A 244 9.08 20.65 -10.73
CA ALA A 244 9.69 19.72 -11.68
C ALA A 244 10.84 18.90 -11.07
N PRO A 245 11.76 19.47 -10.26
CA PRO A 245 12.82 18.68 -9.62
C PRO A 245 12.29 17.54 -8.76
N PHE A 246 11.22 17.78 -8.00
CA PHE A 246 10.58 16.81 -7.12
C PHE A 246 9.93 15.67 -7.93
N ASN A 247 9.21 16.01 -9.00
CA ASN A 247 8.62 15.02 -9.90
C ASN A 247 9.67 14.19 -10.63
N HIS A 248 10.84 14.74 -10.95
CA HIS A 248 11.96 13.96 -11.50
C HIS A 248 12.52 12.95 -10.50
N VAL A 249 12.55 13.29 -9.20
CA VAL A 249 12.94 12.33 -8.14
C VAL A 249 11.90 11.23 -8.00
N ALA A 250 10.60 11.56 -8.03
CA ALA A 250 9.51 10.57 -8.03
C ALA A 250 9.67 9.55 -9.19
N GLN A 251 9.92 10.06 -10.40
CA GLN A 251 10.16 9.22 -11.57
C GLN A 251 11.43 8.37 -11.44
N LEU A 252 12.50 8.92 -10.86
CA LEU A 252 13.72 8.15 -10.59
C LEU A 252 13.47 7.01 -9.61
N PHE A 253 12.75 7.29 -8.52
CA PHE A 253 12.34 6.30 -7.53
C PHE A 253 11.54 5.18 -8.21
N ASN A 254 10.51 5.51 -8.98
CA ASN A 254 9.68 4.52 -9.69
C ASN A 254 10.49 3.64 -10.67
N ARG A 255 11.43 4.24 -11.42
CA ARG A 255 12.31 3.47 -12.31
C ARG A 255 13.19 2.50 -11.52
N LYS A 256 13.79 2.95 -10.41
CA LYS A 256 14.64 2.11 -9.57
C LYS A 256 13.84 1.03 -8.83
N LEU A 257 12.65 1.35 -8.31
CA LEU A 257 11.73 0.39 -7.71
C LEU A 257 11.39 -0.72 -8.70
N ASN A 258 11.00 -0.39 -9.93
CA ASN A 258 10.70 -1.40 -10.95
C ASN A 258 11.91 -2.30 -11.26
N GLN A 259 13.11 -1.73 -11.37
CA GLN A 259 14.34 -2.49 -11.56
C GLN A 259 14.63 -3.43 -10.38
N THR A 260 14.48 -2.93 -9.14
CA THR A 260 14.65 -3.71 -7.92
C THR A 260 13.65 -4.86 -7.85
N LEU A 261 12.37 -4.61 -8.10
CA LEU A 261 11.33 -5.64 -8.12
C LEU A 261 11.57 -6.69 -9.21
N SER A 262 12.05 -6.28 -10.38
CA SER A 262 12.38 -7.20 -11.48
C SER A 262 13.54 -8.14 -11.14
N ARG A 263 14.46 -7.73 -10.25
CA ARG A 263 15.52 -8.58 -9.71
C ARG A 263 14.96 -9.48 -8.61
N LEU A 264 14.25 -8.89 -7.65
CA LEU A 264 13.69 -9.60 -6.50
C LEU A 264 12.79 -10.77 -6.91
N ARG A 265 11.98 -10.63 -7.97
CA ARG A 265 11.14 -11.72 -8.52
C ARG A 265 11.93 -12.92 -9.06
N LYS A 266 13.24 -12.77 -9.31
CA LYS A 266 14.12 -13.87 -9.74
C LYS A 266 14.77 -14.55 -8.55
N ASP A 267 14.88 -13.83 -7.43
CA ASP A 267 15.56 -14.27 -6.22
C ASP A 267 14.61 -14.93 -5.21
N LEU A 268 13.29 -14.69 -5.33
CA LEU A 268 12.21 -15.25 -4.50
C LEU A 268 11.36 -16.26 -5.26
#